data_AF-A0AAE0SFW2-F1
#
_entry.id   AF-A0AAE0SFW2-F1
#
_cell.length_a   1.000
_cell.length_b   1.000
_cell.length_c   1.000
_cell.angle_alpha   90.00
_cell.angle_beta   90.00
_cell.angle_gamma   90.00
#
_symmetry.space_group_name_H-M   'P 1'
#
loop_
_entity.id
_entity.type
_entity.pdbx_description
1 polymer ?
#
loop_
_entity_poly.entity_id
_entity_poly.type
_entity_poly.pdbx_seq_one_letter_code
_entity_poly.pdbx_strand_id
1 'polypeptide(L)'
;MSISPGLQLAGYNRDPSRIGGFTDLRWAQTANYGFVPNARLQNVFMSVAMDLPDFNSTYGAFVNQFGYYYDSMVEDEASRLVLAARAVAYGEKGLDFQGPYPSTFNVHGSSLTIEFSQGKSPIQVRSNSGFEVSFAPTKK
;
A
#
# COMPACT_ATOMS: atom_id res chain seq x y z
N MET A 1 10.23 14.73 -19.01
CA MET A 1 9.04 14.39 -18.20
C MET A 1 9.56 14.07 -16.80
N SER A 2 9.10 14.76 -15.75
CA SER A 2 9.56 14.49 -14.37
C SER A 2 8.64 13.44 -13.75
N ILE A 3 9.23 12.38 -13.20
CA ILE A 3 8.52 11.29 -12.53
C ILE A 3 8.92 11.32 -11.07
N SER A 4 7.94 11.25 -10.17
CA SER A 4 8.15 11.41 -8.73
C SER A 4 7.89 10.09 -7.99
N PRO A 5 8.88 9.58 -7.24
CA PRO A 5 8.67 8.43 -6.36
C PRO A 5 7.90 8.85 -5.09
N GLY A 6 7.18 7.90 -4.50
CA GLY A 6 6.56 8.03 -3.19
C GLY A 6 6.58 6.73 -2.39
N LEU A 7 6.37 6.84 -1.09
CA LEU A 7 6.19 5.69 -0.19
C LEU A 7 4.85 5.81 0.52
N GLN A 8 4.04 4.74 0.48
CA GLN A 8 2.79 4.68 1.22
C GLN A 8 3.09 4.31 2.68
N LEU A 9 2.40 4.90 3.64
CA LEU A 9 2.64 4.61 5.05
C LEU A 9 2.17 3.20 5.45
N ALA A 10 2.91 2.53 6.33
CA ALA A 10 2.49 1.28 6.99
C ALA A 10 1.62 1.55 8.23
N GLY A 11 1.02 0.51 8.82
CA GLY A 11 0.26 0.63 10.08
C GLY A 11 1.16 0.88 11.30
N TYR A 12 0.65 1.60 12.31
CA TYR A 12 1.45 1.97 13.50
C TYR A 12 1.39 1.02 14.69
N ASN A 13 0.25 0.36 14.90
CA ASN A 13 0.10 -0.57 16.01
C ASN A 13 -0.61 -1.85 15.56
N ARG A 14 -0.44 -2.92 16.35
CA ARG A 14 -1.15 -4.20 16.18
C ARG A 14 -2.50 -4.23 16.90
N ASP A 15 -2.89 -3.15 17.56
CA ASP A 15 -4.06 -3.11 18.43
C ASP A 15 -5.33 -2.97 17.58
N PRO A 16 -6.15 -4.03 17.46
CA PRO A 16 -7.36 -3.98 16.65
C PRO A 16 -8.45 -3.06 17.23
N SER A 17 -8.27 -2.51 18.44
CA SER A 17 -9.15 -1.49 19.02
C SER A 17 -8.76 -0.07 18.63
N ARG A 18 -7.57 0.14 18.05
CA ARG A 18 -7.04 1.42 17.59
C ARG A 18 -6.96 1.47 16.07
N ILE A 19 -8.11 1.27 15.43
CA ILE A 19 -8.32 1.36 13.99
C ILE A 19 -8.52 2.84 13.63
N GLY A 20 -7.77 3.36 12.67
CA GLY A 20 -7.97 4.70 12.10
C GLY A 20 -6.71 5.57 12.03
N GLY A 21 -6.78 6.67 11.27
CA GLY A 21 -5.70 7.64 11.09
C GLY A 21 -4.73 7.27 9.97
N PHE A 22 -4.11 6.08 10.01
CA PHE A 22 -3.19 5.67 8.94
C PHE A 22 -3.91 5.28 7.64
N THR A 23 -5.11 4.72 7.74
CA THR A 23 -5.97 4.48 6.57
C THR A 23 -6.30 5.80 5.86
N ASP A 24 -6.67 6.83 6.62
CA ASP A 24 -6.94 8.17 6.10
C ASP A 24 -5.70 8.82 5.47
N LEU A 25 -4.54 8.74 6.15
CA LEU A 25 -3.28 9.26 5.64
C LEU A 25 -2.88 8.57 4.34
N ARG A 26 -2.99 7.24 4.27
CA ARG A 26 -2.75 6.46 3.04
C ARG A 26 -3.67 6.88 1.90
N TRP A 27 -4.95 7.10 2.19
CA TRP A 27 -5.91 7.57 1.19
C TRP A 27 -5.53 8.97 0.69
N ALA A 28 -5.15 9.87 1.59
CA ALA A 28 -4.70 11.22 1.27
C ALA A 28 -3.39 11.24 0.44
N GLN A 29 -2.45 10.33 0.69
CA GLN A 29 -1.20 10.18 -0.08
C GLN A 29 -1.46 9.92 -1.58
N THR A 30 -2.60 9.33 -1.93
CA THR A 30 -3.03 9.08 -3.31
C THR A 30 -3.98 10.16 -3.85
N ALA A 31 -4.01 11.34 -3.22
CA ALA A 31 -4.95 12.41 -3.52
C ALA A 31 -6.43 11.97 -3.45
N ASN A 32 -6.73 11.03 -2.55
CA ASN A 32 -8.04 10.41 -2.33
C ASN A 32 -8.56 9.52 -3.48
N TYR A 33 -7.66 8.99 -4.33
CA TYR A 33 -8.03 8.04 -5.38
C TYR A 33 -7.87 6.57 -4.96
N GLY A 34 -7.07 6.29 -3.93
CA GLY A 34 -6.74 4.93 -3.49
C GLY A 34 -5.61 4.26 -4.27
N PHE A 35 -5.11 4.88 -5.36
CA PHE A 35 -4.02 4.37 -6.18
C PHE A 35 -3.24 5.50 -6.87
N VAL A 36 -2.02 5.21 -7.30
CA VAL A 36 -1.22 6.05 -8.20
C VAL A 36 -0.60 5.17 -9.30
N PRO A 37 -0.33 5.70 -10.50
CA PRO A 37 -0.65 7.05 -10.97
C PRO A 37 -2.17 7.27 -11.10
N ASN A 38 -2.61 8.52 -10.97
CA ASN A 38 -4.02 8.89 -11.10
C ASN A 38 -4.19 10.27 -11.76
N ALA A 39 -5.44 10.72 -11.94
CA ALA A 39 -5.73 11.97 -12.65
C ALA A 39 -5.08 13.23 -12.02
N ARG A 40 -4.81 13.22 -10.71
CA ARG A 40 -4.12 14.31 -10.00
C ARG A 40 -2.61 14.07 -9.87
N LEU A 41 -2.20 12.80 -9.84
CA LEU A 41 -0.82 12.35 -9.64
C LEU A 41 -0.37 11.51 -10.85
N GLN A 42 -0.30 12.14 -12.02
CA GLN A 42 -0.14 11.44 -13.31
C GLN A 42 1.25 10.80 -13.51
N ASN A 43 2.28 11.36 -12.89
CA ASN A 43 3.67 10.89 -13.01
C ASN A 43 4.23 10.44 -11.66
N VAL A 44 3.36 9.89 -10.81
CA VAL A 44 3.75 9.40 -9.49
C VAL A 44 3.61 7.89 -9.46
N PHE A 45 4.63 7.24 -8.91
CA PHE A 45 4.57 5.84 -8.54
C PHE A 45 4.89 5.71 -7.05
N MET A 46 4.30 4.71 -6.41
CA MET A 46 4.42 4.54 -4.95
C MET A 46 4.62 3.07 -4.61
N SER A 47 5.50 2.82 -3.65
CA SER A 47 5.64 1.50 -3.01
C SER A 47 4.58 1.36 -1.92
N VAL A 48 3.88 0.22 -1.93
CA VAL A 48 2.83 -0.10 -0.96
C VAL A 48 3.45 -0.83 0.22
N ALA A 49 3.29 -0.28 1.43
CA ALA A 49 3.87 -0.77 2.68
C ALA A 49 2.88 -1.50 3.60
N MET A 50 1.63 -1.70 3.16
CA MET A 50 0.54 -2.12 4.05
C MET A 50 0.77 -3.51 4.69
N ASP A 51 1.44 -4.39 3.96
CA ASP A 51 1.79 -5.76 4.35
C ASP A 51 3.14 -5.88 5.07
N LEU A 52 3.90 -4.79 5.09
CA LEU A 52 5.20 -4.67 5.74
C LEU A 52 5.11 -3.70 6.93
N PRO A 53 4.40 -4.01 8.03
CA PRO A 53 4.60 -3.28 9.29
C PRO A 53 5.44 -4.10 10.30
N ASP A 54 6.53 -3.52 10.81
CA ASP A 54 7.31 -4.10 11.91
C ASP A 54 6.99 -3.40 13.23
N PHE A 55 5.99 -3.94 13.91
CA PHE A 55 5.60 -3.45 15.22
C PHE A 55 6.51 -3.91 16.37
N ASN A 56 7.49 -4.77 16.10
CA ASN A 56 8.47 -5.21 17.11
C ASN A 56 9.76 -4.38 17.06
N SER A 57 9.89 -3.47 16.10
CA SER A 57 11.03 -2.56 16.02
C SER A 57 11.15 -1.74 17.30
N THR A 58 12.38 -1.70 17.85
CA THR A 58 12.74 -0.89 19.03
C THR A 58 12.41 0.60 18.87
N TYR A 59 12.32 1.08 17.62
CA TYR A 59 12.05 2.47 17.29
C TYR A 59 10.59 2.73 16.84
N GLY A 60 9.72 1.73 16.97
CA GLY A 60 8.32 1.77 16.57
C GLY A 60 8.06 1.32 15.14
N ALA A 61 6.79 1.15 14.79
CA ALA A 61 6.34 0.67 13.48
C ALA A 61 6.41 1.72 12.35
N PHE A 62 6.85 2.92 12.68
CA PHE A 62 7.11 3.95 11.68
C PHE A 62 8.44 3.67 10.99
N VAL A 63 8.46 3.77 9.66
CA VAL A 63 9.62 4.31 8.95
C VAL A 63 9.84 5.71 9.54
N ASN A 64 10.77 5.85 10.47
CA ASN A 64 11.00 7.12 11.14
C ASN A 64 11.73 8.08 10.19
N GLN A 65 11.41 9.36 10.34
CA GLN A 65 12.05 10.50 9.66
C GLN A 65 13.57 10.62 9.95
N PHE A 66 14.13 9.73 10.78
CA PHE A 66 15.47 9.81 11.37
C PHE A 66 16.41 8.65 10.99
N GLY A 67 16.02 7.74 10.08
CA GLY A 67 16.95 6.83 9.42
C GLY A 67 17.43 5.61 10.24
N TYR A 68 16.69 5.20 11.28
CA TYR A 68 16.94 3.89 11.89
C TYR A 68 16.07 2.84 11.20
N TYR A 69 16.67 2.19 10.22
CA TYR A 69 16.07 1.18 9.36
C TYR A 69 16.15 -0.20 10.03
N TYR A 70 15.01 -0.89 10.18
CA TYR A 70 15.03 -2.34 10.27
C TYR A 70 15.17 -2.88 8.83
N ASP A 71 16.21 -3.68 8.60
CA ASP A 71 16.73 -4.04 7.27
C ASP A 71 15.64 -4.60 6.34
N SER A 72 14.84 -5.55 6.82
CA SER A 72 13.95 -6.34 5.94
C SER A 72 12.79 -5.55 5.35
N MET A 73 12.17 -4.64 6.10
CA MET A 73 11.05 -3.83 5.57
C MET A 73 11.53 -2.84 4.52
N VAL A 74 12.71 -2.28 4.75
CA VAL A 74 13.31 -1.24 3.93
C VAL A 74 13.82 -1.84 2.64
N GLU A 75 14.40 -3.05 2.71
CA GLU A 75 14.73 -3.84 1.54
C GLU A 75 13.50 -4.15 0.69
N ASP A 76 12.42 -4.65 1.29
CA ASP A 76 11.19 -4.98 0.56
C ASP A 76 10.50 -3.74 -0.02
N GLU A 77 10.37 -2.65 0.75
CA GLU A 77 9.80 -1.38 0.29
C GLU A 77 10.65 -0.71 -0.79
N ALA A 78 11.97 -0.67 -0.62
CA ALA A 78 12.90 -0.06 -1.57
C ALA A 78 12.99 -0.89 -2.85
N SER A 79 13.00 -2.23 -2.74
CA SER A 79 12.93 -3.13 -3.89
C SER A 79 11.67 -2.85 -4.71
N ARG A 80 10.51 -2.77 -4.07
CA ARG A 80 9.24 -2.38 -4.71
C ARG A 80 9.34 -0.99 -5.35
N LEU A 81 9.96 -0.01 -4.68
CA LEU A 81 10.12 1.33 -5.24
C LEU A 81 11.01 1.35 -6.49
N VAL A 82 12.10 0.59 -6.50
CA VAL A 82 12.99 0.45 -7.65
C VAL A 82 12.29 -0.26 -8.82
N LEU A 83 11.54 -1.34 -8.54
CA LEU A 83 10.74 -2.03 -9.54
C LEU A 83 9.65 -1.11 -10.11
N ALA A 84 9.02 -0.29 -9.27
CA ALA A 84 8.04 0.70 -9.68
C ALA A 84 8.66 1.76 -10.60
N ALA A 85 9.88 2.23 -10.26
CA ALA A 85 10.62 3.15 -11.12
C ALA A 85 10.91 2.53 -12.49
N ARG A 86 11.35 1.27 -12.54
CA ARG A 86 11.59 0.55 -13.80
C ARG A 86 10.31 0.39 -14.64
N ALA A 87 9.21 0.03 -14.01
CA ALA A 87 7.93 -0.13 -14.69
C ALA A 87 7.36 1.20 -15.21
N VAL A 88 7.35 2.24 -14.36
CA VAL A 88 6.67 3.51 -14.65
C VAL A 88 7.56 4.48 -15.43
N ALA A 89 8.86 4.57 -15.10
CA ALA A 89 9.76 5.50 -15.77
C ALA A 89 10.40 4.92 -17.03
N TYR A 90 10.71 3.63 -17.04
CA TYR A 90 11.39 2.98 -18.16
C TYR A 90 10.45 2.10 -19.01
N GLY A 91 9.17 2.00 -18.64
CA GLY A 91 8.17 1.26 -19.42
C GLY A 91 8.39 -0.26 -19.40
N GLU A 92 9.15 -0.77 -18.44
CA GLU A 92 9.43 -2.20 -18.32
C GLU A 92 8.15 -2.97 -17.92
N LYS A 93 7.86 -4.05 -18.64
CA LYS A 93 6.64 -4.85 -18.44
C LYS A 93 6.92 -6.09 -17.60
N GLY A 94 5.91 -6.56 -16.88
CA GLY A 94 5.99 -7.80 -16.10
C GLY A 94 6.71 -7.67 -14.76
N LEU A 95 6.86 -6.44 -14.25
CA LEU A 95 7.40 -6.20 -12.91
C LEU A 95 6.26 -6.08 -11.90
N ASP A 96 6.33 -6.88 -10.85
CA ASP A 96 5.42 -6.78 -9.70
C ASP A 96 6.03 -5.86 -8.64
N PHE A 97 5.49 -4.64 -8.55
CA PHE A 97 6.03 -3.60 -7.67
C PHE A 97 5.01 -3.02 -6.67
N GLN A 98 3.72 -3.33 -6.84
CA GLN A 98 2.63 -2.74 -6.05
C GLN A 98 2.32 -3.52 -4.77
N GLY A 99 3.15 -4.51 -4.41
CA GLY A 99 2.83 -5.48 -3.38
C GLY A 99 1.59 -6.31 -3.76
N PRO A 100 0.95 -6.99 -2.80
CA PRO A 100 -0.28 -7.70 -3.07
C PRO A 100 -1.40 -6.73 -3.45
N TYR A 101 -1.91 -6.84 -4.67
CA TYR A 101 -2.91 -5.91 -5.21
C TYR A 101 -4.26 -6.60 -5.39
N PRO A 102 -5.41 -5.96 -5.04
CA PRO A 102 -6.72 -6.51 -5.33
C PRO A 102 -6.90 -6.80 -6.82
N SER A 103 -7.18 -8.06 -7.13
CA SER A 103 -7.41 -8.57 -8.48
C SER A 103 -8.90 -8.76 -8.79
N THR A 104 -9.68 -9.21 -7.82
CA THR A 104 -11.14 -9.36 -7.95
C THR A 104 -11.82 -8.96 -6.63
N PHE A 105 -13.09 -8.57 -6.73
CA PHE A 105 -13.94 -8.37 -5.56
C PHE A 105 -15.35 -8.89 -5.84
N ASN A 106 -15.96 -9.54 -4.86
CA ASN A 106 -17.32 -10.06 -4.92
C ASN A 106 -18.09 -9.69 -3.66
N VAL A 107 -19.27 -9.09 -3.84
CA VAL A 107 -20.16 -8.71 -2.75
C VAL A 107 -21.28 -9.75 -2.64
N HIS A 108 -21.41 -10.38 -1.48
CA HIS A 108 -22.45 -11.36 -1.17
C HIS A 108 -23.18 -10.96 0.11
N GLY A 109 -24.35 -10.32 -0.04
CA GLY A 109 -25.12 -9.83 1.10
C GLY A 109 -24.32 -8.81 1.92
N SER A 110 -23.99 -9.15 3.16
CA SER A 110 -23.17 -8.34 4.07
C SER A 110 -21.67 -8.69 4.04
N SER A 111 -21.24 -9.56 3.13
CA SER A 111 -19.85 -10.02 3.01
C SER A 111 -19.20 -9.48 1.74
N LEU A 112 -17.95 -9.03 1.86
CA LEU A 112 -17.09 -8.63 0.75
C LEU A 112 -15.90 -9.59 0.69
N THR A 113 -15.76 -10.30 -0.42
CA THR A 113 -14.60 -11.14 -0.72
C THR A 113 -13.69 -10.38 -1.68
N ILE A 114 -12.42 -10.22 -1.31
CA ILE A 114 -11.40 -9.58 -2.15
C ILE A 114 -10.30 -10.61 -2.40
N GLU A 115 -9.99 -10.84 -3.67
CA GLU A 115 -8.89 -11.70 -4.07
C GLU A 115 -7.69 -10.84 -4.43
N PHE A 116 -6.52 -11.14 -3.87
CA PHE A 116 -5.30 -10.41 -4.17
C PHE A 116 -4.39 -11.21 -5.09
N SER A 117 -3.78 -10.53 -6.06
CA SER A 117 -2.76 -11.07 -6.96
C SER A 117 -3.14 -12.42 -7.59
N GLN A 118 -4.42 -12.61 -7.96
CA GLN A 118 -4.93 -13.85 -8.54
C GLN A 118 -4.66 -15.10 -7.66
N GLY A 119 -4.66 -14.92 -6.33
CA GLY A 119 -4.38 -16.00 -5.37
C GLY A 119 -2.90 -16.40 -5.27
N LYS A 120 -1.99 -15.71 -5.96
CA LYS A 120 -0.55 -16.05 -6.00
C LYS A 120 0.26 -15.43 -4.87
N SER A 121 -0.26 -14.39 -4.21
CA SER A 121 0.45 -13.75 -3.11
C SER A 121 0.20 -14.48 -1.79
N PRO A 122 1.26 -14.85 -1.05
CA PRO A 122 1.12 -15.42 0.30
C PRO A 122 0.72 -14.31 1.28
N ILE A 123 -0.57 -13.97 1.31
CA ILE A 123 -1.12 -13.02 2.28
C ILE A 123 -1.70 -13.79 3.46
N GLN A 124 -1.27 -13.44 4.66
CA GLN A 124 -1.87 -13.92 5.89
C GLN A 124 -2.76 -12.83 6.48
N VAL A 125 -4.06 -13.08 6.55
CA VAL A 125 -4.98 -12.22 7.32
C VAL A 125 -4.77 -12.50 8.81
N ARG A 126 -4.22 -11.54 9.55
CA ARG A 126 -3.89 -11.67 10.98
C ARG A 126 -5.01 -11.18 11.92
N SER A 127 -6.02 -10.50 11.38
CA SER A 127 -7.15 -9.93 12.11
C SER A 127 -8.34 -9.80 11.16
N ASN A 128 -9.55 -10.01 11.66
CA ASN A 128 -10.80 -9.75 10.92
C ASN A 128 -11.36 -8.34 11.20
N SER A 129 -10.66 -7.54 12.00
CA SER A 129 -11.02 -6.17 12.36
C SER A 129 -10.05 -5.17 11.73
N GLY A 130 -10.55 -3.99 11.37
CA GLY A 130 -9.73 -2.88 10.84
C GLY A 130 -9.75 -2.70 9.33
N PHE A 131 -10.69 -3.33 8.64
CA PHE A 131 -10.91 -3.11 7.20
C PHE A 131 -11.90 -1.96 6.99
N GLU A 132 -11.49 -0.99 6.19
CA GLU A 132 -12.31 0.12 5.75
C GLU A 132 -12.45 0.05 4.22
N VAL A 133 -13.69 0.21 3.74
CA VAL A 133 -13.99 0.27 2.31
C VAL A 133 -14.57 1.63 2.02
N SER A 134 -13.94 2.37 1.11
CA SER A 134 -14.42 3.67 0.66
C SER A 134 -14.80 3.60 -0.80
N PHE A 135 -15.90 4.25 -1.16
CA PHE A 135 -16.29 4.43 -2.55
C PHE A 135 -15.59 5.68 -3.07
N ALA A 136 -14.77 5.52 -4.11
CA ALA A 136 -14.34 6.68 -4.88
C ALA A 136 -15.59 7.32 -5.52
N PRO A 137 -15.77 8.65 -5.42
CA PRO A 137 -16.90 9.30 -6.07
C PRO A 137 -16.87 8.99 -7.56
N THR A 138 -17.98 8.49 -8.10
CA THR A 138 -18.15 8.30 -9.53
C THR A 138 -17.89 9.64 -10.21
N LYS A 139 -16.95 9.65 -11.17
CA LYS A 139 -16.83 10.81 -12.08
C LYS A 139 -18.19 10.99 -12.75
N LYS A 140 -18.85 12.12 -12.45
CA LYS A 140 -19.94 12.62 -13.29
C LYS A 140 -19.40 13.03 -14.65
#